data_AF-A0A930E093-F1
#
_entry.id   AF-A0A930E093-F1
#
_cell.length_a   1.000
_cell.length_b   1.000
_cell.length_c   1.000
_cell.angle_alpha   90.00
_cell.angle_beta   90.00
_cell.angle_gamma   90.00
#
_symmetry.space_group_name_H-M   'P 1'
#
loop_
_entity.id
_entity.type
_entity.pdbx_description
1 polymer ?
#
loop_
_entity_poly.entity_id
_entity_poly.type
_entity_poly.pdbx_seq_one_letter_code
_entity_poly.pdbx_strand_id
1 'polypeptide(L)'
;MLKSQKNKVYELFFATYNELYNMDKIERGELLKDLTEKESQSHYYNSEIDSKTNYELVCLTIANVLDKVASDDLIEEIMQFCMSPRLGILVDFNKQSVSIISTRSKSVKTDNFAIFNFDDDFDNPGLFMEMSSFDQVEGNQNDQNFVNELISKIMFIKDLEDSNNKIKVLKNFSKLLKKDSIRIIESYNVLATMLIVYAKRTSVSYFDKDYEKFYNQSTMIVFDALAFYSKEINNFQDDNLSFFNKIWLYNEQSNLKHFGYLSKNKKFFPFVKKQGFGFIF
;
A
#
# COMPACT_ATOMS: atom_id res chain seq x y z
N MET A 1 -17.63 8.41 -32.06
CA MET A 1 -18.37 7.39 -31.28
C MET A 1 -17.70 7.15 -29.91
N LEU A 2 -17.35 8.21 -29.15
CA LEU A 2 -16.45 8.17 -27.97
C LEU A 2 -17.14 8.51 -26.63
N LYS A 3 -18.46 8.76 -26.61
CA LYS A 3 -19.18 9.23 -25.41
C LYS A 3 -19.79 8.11 -24.55
N SER A 4 -20.13 6.94 -25.09
CA SER A 4 -20.77 5.88 -24.29
C SER A 4 -19.80 5.07 -23.43
N GLN A 5 -18.53 5.00 -23.80
CA GLN A 5 -17.52 4.18 -23.11
C GLN A 5 -17.11 4.75 -21.74
N LYS A 6 -17.06 6.08 -21.59
CA LYS A 6 -16.78 6.69 -20.28
C LYS A 6 -17.88 6.36 -19.27
N ASN A 7 -19.14 6.26 -19.70
CA ASN A 7 -20.28 6.13 -18.79
C ASN A 7 -20.27 4.83 -17.98
N LYS A 8 -19.88 3.71 -18.59
CA LYS A 8 -19.94 2.39 -17.95
C LYS A 8 -19.05 2.28 -16.71
N VAL A 9 -17.84 2.86 -16.75
CA VAL A 9 -16.91 2.80 -15.62
C VAL A 9 -17.41 3.61 -14.43
N TYR A 10 -17.98 4.80 -14.68
CA TYR A 10 -18.60 5.60 -13.62
C TYR A 10 -19.81 4.89 -13.02
N GLU A 11 -20.68 4.30 -13.85
CA GLU A 11 -21.81 3.49 -13.39
C GLU A 11 -21.36 2.33 -12.49
N LEU A 12 -20.33 1.58 -12.90
CA LEU A 12 -19.76 0.49 -12.09
C LEU A 12 -19.15 1.01 -10.78
N PHE A 13 -18.43 2.12 -10.83
CA PHE A 13 -17.85 2.74 -9.64
C PHE A 13 -18.93 3.10 -8.63
N PHE A 14 -19.97 3.83 -9.04
CA PHE A 14 -21.05 4.24 -8.13
C PHE A 14 -21.87 3.05 -7.64
N ALA A 15 -22.04 2.00 -8.46
CA ALA A 15 -22.66 0.76 -8.01
C ALA A 15 -21.85 0.10 -6.88
N THR A 16 -20.53 -0.09 -7.06
CA THR A 16 -19.64 -0.66 -6.03
C THR A 16 -19.53 0.24 -4.81
N TYR A 17 -19.53 1.56 -4.99
CA TYR A 17 -19.56 2.51 -3.88
C TYR A 17 -20.83 2.36 -3.05
N ASN A 18 -21.99 2.28 -3.69
CA ASN A 18 -23.27 2.10 -3.01
C ASN A 18 -23.36 0.73 -2.32
N GLU A 19 -22.77 -0.31 -2.91
CA GLU A 19 -22.61 -1.61 -2.28
C GLU A 19 -21.85 -1.49 -0.94
N LEU A 20 -20.65 -0.90 -0.96
CA LEU A 20 -19.85 -0.68 0.25
C LEU A 20 -20.53 0.26 1.26
N TYR A 21 -21.24 1.28 0.80
CA TYR A 21 -21.97 2.24 1.65
C TYR A 21 -23.14 1.60 2.40
N ASN A 22 -23.81 0.64 1.78
CA ASN A 22 -24.93 -0.07 2.38
C ASN A 22 -24.50 -1.21 3.31
N MET A 23 -23.23 -1.62 3.28
CA MET A 23 -22.68 -2.59 4.23
C MET A 23 -22.52 -1.97 5.61
N ASP A 24 -22.89 -2.72 6.65
CA ASP A 24 -22.61 -2.32 8.02
C ASP A 24 -21.11 -2.44 8.36
N LYS A 25 -20.74 -2.01 9.58
CA LYS A 25 -19.34 -2.01 10.00
C LYS A 25 -18.77 -3.43 10.14
N ILE A 26 -19.60 -4.41 10.50
CA ILE A 26 -19.20 -5.81 10.67
C ILE A 26 -18.96 -6.42 9.30
N GLU A 27 -19.90 -6.26 8.37
CA GLU A 27 -19.79 -6.74 6.99
C GLU A 27 -18.53 -6.18 6.30
N ARG A 28 -18.27 -4.89 6.45
CA ARG A 28 -17.04 -4.26 5.94
C ARG A 28 -15.77 -4.82 6.59
N GLY A 29 -15.83 -5.11 7.89
CA GLY A 29 -14.73 -5.73 8.61
C GLY A 29 -14.41 -7.14 8.11
N GLU A 30 -15.44 -7.95 7.87
CA GLU A 30 -15.31 -9.29 7.29
C GLU A 30 -14.75 -9.24 5.87
N LEU A 31 -15.29 -8.36 5.02
CA LEU A 31 -14.79 -8.15 3.66
C LEU A 31 -13.31 -7.75 3.65
N LEU A 32 -12.91 -6.82 4.52
CA LEU A 32 -11.51 -6.40 4.62
C LEU A 32 -10.62 -7.55 5.08
N LYS A 33 -11.09 -8.37 6.02
CA LYS A 33 -10.36 -9.55 6.50
C LYS A 33 -10.14 -10.58 5.37
N ASP A 34 -11.16 -10.84 4.56
CA ASP A 34 -11.05 -11.75 3.41
C ASP A 34 -10.11 -11.19 2.33
N LEU A 35 -10.20 -9.88 2.05
CA LEU A 35 -9.32 -9.19 1.12
C LEU A 35 -7.86 -9.19 1.56
N THR A 36 -7.60 -9.29 2.86
CA THR A 36 -6.24 -9.27 3.43
C THR A 36 -5.79 -10.64 3.90
N GLU A 37 -6.60 -11.68 3.67
CA GLU A 37 -6.24 -13.05 4.02
C GLU A 37 -4.94 -13.44 3.29
N LYS A 38 -3.99 -13.98 4.07
CA LYS A 38 -2.65 -14.41 3.63
C LYS A 38 -1.73 -13.28 3.14
N GLU A 39 -2.10 -12.02 3.33
CA GLU A 39 -1.11 -10.95 3.38
C GLU A 39 -0.09 -11.26 4.49
N SER A 40 1.19 -10.98 4.22
CA SER A 40 2.21 -11.10 5.26
C SER A 40 1.86 -10.15 6.41
N GLN A 41 1.89 -10.66 7.64
CA GLN A 41 1.57 -9.82 8.80
C GLN A 41 2.75 -8.93 9.20
N SER A 42 3.99 -9.38 8.96
CA SER A 42 5.21 -8.72 9.45
C SER A 42 5.78 -7.72 8.45
N HIS A 43 6.21 -6.56 8.93
CA HIS A 43 7.16 -5.69 8.24
C HIS A 43 8.44 -5.61 9.10
N TYR A 44 9.59 -5.95 8.54
CA TYR A 44 10.87 -5.49 9.09
C TYR A 44 11.40 -4.44 8.13
N TYR A 45 11.20 -3.17 8.46
CA TYR A 45 11.91 -2.13 7.73
C TYR A 45 13.33 -1.98 8.29
N ASN A 46 14.30 -2.57 7.58
CA ASN A 46 15.73 -2.35 7.78
C ASN A 46 16.32 -1.85 6.46
N SER A 47 16.48 -0.55 6.31
CA SER A 47 17.61 -0.05 5.54
C SER A 47 18.48 0.82 6.43
N GLU A 48 19.76 0.83 6.11
CA GLU A 48 20.85 1.43 6.86
C GLU A 48 20.59 2.93 7.12
N ILE A 49 20.20 3.25 8.34
CA ILE A 49 19.80 4.57 8.83
C ILE A 49 20.74 4.91 9.99
N ASP A 50 21.24 6.13 10.15
CA ASP A 50 21.98 6.41 11.39
C ASP A 50 20.96 6.45 12.55
N SER A 51 21.01 5.48 13.48
CA SER A 51 19.88 5.14 14.37
C SER A 51 19.53 6.24 15.37
N LYS A 52 20.48 7.13 15.67
CA LYS A 52 20.26 8.23 16.61
C LYS A 52 19.66 9.46 15.92
N THR A 53 20.31 9.93 14.84
CA THR A 53 19.89 11.14 14.10
C THR A 53 18.47 11.00 13.54
N ASN A 54 18.13 9.83 13.01
CA ASN A 54 16.81 9.61 12.44
C ASN A 54 15.73 9.43 13.50
N TYR A 55 16.05 8.79 14.63
CA TYR A 55 15.12 8.73 15.75
C TYR A 55 14.83 10.13 16.32
N GLU A 56 15.85 10.98 16.46
CA GLU A 56 15.67 12.38 16.87
C GLU A 56 14.81 13.16 15.88
N LEU A 57 15.03 13.00 14.57
CA LEU A 57 14.19 13.62 13.52
C LEU A 57 12.74 13.13 13.58
N VAL A 58 12.53 11.84 13.82
CA VAL A 58 11.20 11.24 14.01
C VAL A 58 10.50 11.86 15.22
N CYS A 59 11.19 11.92 16.35
CA CYS A 59 10.66 12.50 17.57
C CYS A 59 10.31 13.99 17.40
N LEU A 60 11.18 14.74 16.71
CA LEU A 60 10.92 16.13 16.33
C LEU A 60 9.72 16.25 15.40
N THR A 61 9.56 15.35 14.44
CA THR A 61 8.43 15.36 13.50
C THR A 61 7.12 15.05 14.23
N ILE A 62 7.12 14.08 15.16
CA ILE A 62 5.95 13.79 16.01
C ILE A 62 5.58 15.01 16.86
N ALA A 63 6.56 15.62 17.53
CA ALA A 63 6.32 16.81 18.33
C ALA A 63 5.74 17.95 17.48
N ASN A 64 6.26 18.15 16.26
CA ASN A 64 5.82 19.23 15.40
C ASN A 64 4.46 18.95 14.71
N VAL A 65 4.19 17.71 14.29
CA VAL A 65 3.00 17.35 13.50
C VAL A 65 1.80 17.00 14.38
N LEU A 66 2.04 16.37 15.53
CA LEU A 66 0.98 15.87 16.40
C LEU A 66 0.85 16.67 17.70
N ASP A 67 1.76 17.62 17.96
CA ASP A 67 1.88 18.34 19.25
C ASP A 67 1.93 17.37 20.45
N LYS A 68 2.70 16.28 20.27
CA LYS A 68 2.85 15.20 21.25
C LYS A 68 4.31 14.90 21.53
N VAL A 69 4.61 14.53 22.77
CA VAL A 69 5.91 13.95 23.09
C VAL A 69 6.00 12.59 22.42
N ALA A 70 7.04 12.39 21.61
CA ALA A 70 7.29 11.10 20.98
C ALA A 70 7.60 10.03 22.03
N SER A 71 6.91 8.91 21.93
CA SER A 71 7.17 7.69 22.69
C SER A 71 7.20 6.50 21.75
N ASP A 72 7.86 5.42 22.17
CA ASP A 72 7.89 4.17 21.40
C ASP A 72 6.47 3.65 21.12
N ASP A 73 5.58 3.72 22.12
CA ASP A 73 4.18 3.29 21.98
C ASP A 73 3.42 4.13 20.93
N LEU A 74 3.65 5.45 20.90
CA LEU A 74 3.01 6.33 19.93
C LEU A 74 3.55 6.09 18.51
N ILE A 75 4.86 5.86 18.38
CA ILE A 75 5.46 5.48 17.10
C ILE A 75 4.87 4.16 16.60
N GLU A 76 4.74 3.17 17.48
CA GLU A 76 4.13 1.89 17.15
C GLU A 76 2.67 2.05 16.73
N GLU A 77 1.87 2.82 17.46
CA GLU A 77 0.47 3.14 17.13
C GLU A 77 0.36 3.78 15.74
N ILE A 78 1.19 4.78 15.45
CA ILE A 78 1.18 5.49 14.15
C ILE A 78 1.53 4.54 13.01
N MET A 79 2.55 3.71 13.20
CA MET A 79 2.96 2.74 12.21
C MET A 79 1.88 1.69 11.95
N GLN A 80 1.29 1.13 13.01
CA GLN A 80 0.16 0.20 12.89
C GLN A 80 -1.00 0.88 12.17
N PHE A 81 -1.42 2.06 12.61
CA PHE A 81 -2.55 2.76 12.02
C PHE A 81 -2.37 3.07 10.52
N CYS A 82 -1.15 3.42 10.10
CA CYS A 82 -0.86 3.74 8.69
C CYS A 82 -0.74 2.51 7.80
N MET A 83 -0.21 1.42 8.35
CA MET A 83 -0.02 0.18 7.62
C MET A 83 -1.27 -0.71 7.64
N SER A 84 -2.29 -0.37 8.44
CA SER A 84 -3.59 -1.04 8.43
C SER A 84 -4.24 -0.88 7.06
N PRO A 85 -4.65 -1.98 6.40
CA PRO A 85 -5.41 -1.90 5.16
C PRO A 85 -6.80 -1.30 5.42
N ARG A 86 -7.35 -0.67 4.40
CA ARG A 86 -8.69 -0.10 4.33
C ARG A 86 -9.41 -0.62 3.09
N LEU A 87 -10.73 -0.51 3.05
CA LEU A 87 -11.49 -0.81 1.85
C LEU A 87 -11.27 0.28 0.80
N GLY A 88 -10.99 -0.15 -0.42
CA GLY A 88 -10.87 0.71 -1.57
C GLY A 88 -11.56 0.15 -2.80
N ILE A 89 -11.80 1.02 -3.78
CA ILE A 89 -12.38 0.67 -5.07
C ILE A 89 -11.29 0.90 -6.13
N LEU A 90 -10.83 -0.17 -6.75
CA LEU A 90 -9.90 -0.13 -7.88
C LEU A 90 -10.67 -0.11 -9.18
N VAL A 91 -10.41 0.91 -9.98
CA VAL A 91 -10.98 1.13 -11.30
C VAL A 91 -9.88 0.94 -12.34
N ASP A 92 -10.10 0.06 -13.31
CA ASP A 92 -9.27 -0.09 -14.51
C ASP A 92 -9.99 0.55 -15.69
N PHE A 93 -9.47 1.69 -16.18
CA PHE A 93 -10.08 2.42 -17.29
C PHE A 93 -9.90 1.70 -18.63
N ASN A 94 -8.85 0.89 -18.79
CA ASN A 94 -8.58 0.14 -20.02
C ASN A 94 -9.53 -1.06 -20.15
N LYS A 95 -9.75 -1.79 -19.06
CA LYS A 95 -10.65 -2.95 -19.02
C LYS A 95 -12.10 -2.60 -18.75
N GLN A 96 -12.36 -1.36 -18.34
CA GLN A 96 -13.66 -0.91 -17.86
C GLN A 96 -14.21 -1.81 -16.74
N SER A 97 -13.36 -2.10 -15.77
CA SER A 97 -13.69 -2.97 -14.64
C SER A 97 -13.48 -2.26 -13.32
N VAL A 98 -14.27 -2.65 -12.32
CA VAL A 98 -14.20 -2.15 -10.95
C VAL A 98 -14.09 -3.34 -10.01
N SER A 99 -13.26 -3.22 -8.98
CA SER A 99 -13.09 -4.25 -7.95
C SER A 99 -12.90 -3.62 -6.58
N ILE A 100 -13.42 -4.26 -5.55
CA ILE A 100 -13.11 -3.91 -4.16
C ILE A 100 -11.74 -4.49 -3.83
N ILE A 101 -10.88 -3.68 -3.22
CA ILE A 101 -9.50 -4.05 -2.85
C ILE A 101 -9.20 -3.62 -1.41
N SER A 102 -8.20 -4.26 -0.79
CA SER A 102 -7.50 -3.69 0.35
C SER A 102 -6.51 -2.62 -0.14
N THR A 103 -6.48 -1.46 0.52
CA THR A 103 -5.52 -0.40 0.21
C THR A 103 -5.10 0.35 1.48
N ARG A 104 -3.83 0.73 1.55
CA ARG A 104 -3.25 1.64 2.56
C ARG A 104 -3.11 3.05 2.00
N SER A 105 -3.10 3.14 0.67
CA SER A 105 -2.98 4.37 -0.09
C SER A 105 -4.22 5.24 0.03
N LYS A 106 -4.01 6.55 -0.10
CA LYS A 106 -5.12 7.47 -0.34
C LYS A 106 -5.68 7.25 -1.73
N SER A 107 -6.88 7.80 -1.93
CA SER A 107 -7.44 7.99 -3.25
C SER A 107 -6.42 8.57 -4.24
N VAL A 108 -6.30 7.93 -5.41
CA VAL A 108 -5.30 8.23 -6.42
C VAL A 108 -5.81 7.86 -7.81
N LYS A 109 -5.42 8.63 -8.83
CA LYS A 109 -5.82 8.38 -10.21
C LYS A 109 -4.67 8.66 -11.18
N THR A 110 -4.51 7.74 -12.11
CA THR A 110 -3.57 7.81 -13.23
C THR A 110 -4.34 7.73 -14.53
N ASP A 111 -3.64 7.75 -15.65
CA ASP A 111 -4.25 7.64 -16.98
C ASP A 111 -5.01 6.32 -17.18
N ASN A 112 -4.53 5.24 -16.54
CA ASN A 112 -5.00 3.88 -16.79
C ASN A 112 -5.84 3.30 -15.64
N PHE A 113 -5.70 3.82 -14.42
CA PHE A 113 -6.37 3.28 -13.25
C PHE A 113 -6.71 4.36 -12.22
N ALA A 114 -7.62 4.04 -11.31
CA ALA A 114 -7.85 4.80 -10.10
C ALA A 114 -8.03 3.87 -8.90
N ILE A 115 -7.56 4.29 -7.73
CA ILE A 115 -7.93 3.70 -6.46
C ILE A 115 -8.69 4.78 -5.70
N PHE A 116 -9.92 4.49 -5.30
CA PHE A 116 -10.68 5.33 -4.38
C PHE A 116 -10.62 4.68 -3.00
N ASN A 117 -10.03 5.33 -2.00
CA ASN A 117 -10.02 4.80 -0.65
C ASN A 117 -11.38 5.05 -0.01
N PHE A 118 -12.20 4.02 0.05
CA PHE A 118 -13.58 4.14 0.51
C PHE A 118 -13.62 4.57 1.98
N ASP A 119 -12.84 3.96 2.87
CA ASP A 119 -12.89 4.31 4.29
C ASP A 119 -12.38 5.73 4.58
N ASP A 120 -11.44 6.24 3.77
CA ASP A 120 -10.92 7.61 3.91
C ASP A 120 -11.84 8.66 3.28
N ASP A 121 -12.56 8.34 2.19
CA ASP A 121 -13.28 9.31 1.35
C ASP A 121 -14.78 9.00 1.15
N PHE A 122 -15.40 8.15 1.98
CA PHE A 122 -16.81 7.73 1.85
C PHE A 122 -17.83 8.87 1.98
N ASP A 123 -17.46 10.06 2.41
CA ASP A 123 -18.35 11.22 2.48
C ASP A 123 -18.26 12.10 1.23
N ASN A 124 -17.28 11.86 0.37
CA ASN A 124 -17.04 12.62 -0.85
C ASN A 124 -16.85 11.69 -2.08
N PRO A 125 -17.90 11.00 -2.55
CA PRO A 125 -17.82 10.21 -3.78
C PRO A 125 -17.58 11.08 -5.03
N GLY A 126 -17.89 12.38 -4.96
CA GLY A 126 -17.56 13.38 -5.97
C GLY A 126 -16.06 13.49 -6.23
N LEU A 127 -15.23 13.17 -5.22
CA LEU A 127 -13.78 13.12 -5.34
C LEU A 127 -13.33 12.21 -6.49
N PHE A 128 -14.03 11.11 -6.78
CA PHE A 128 -13.67 10.25 -7.93
C PHE A 128 -13.79 10.98 -9.29
N MET A 129 -14.77 11.88 -9.39
CA MET A 129 -14.97 12.72 -10.58
C MET A 129 -13.94 13.85 -10.62
N GLU A 130 -13.64 14.42 -9.46
CA GLU A 130 -12.76 15.58 -9.25
C GLU A 130 -11.29 15.23 -9.13
N MET A 131 -10.94 13.94 -8.98
CA MET A 131 -9.59 13.42 -9.15
C MET A 131 -9.15 13.80 -10.56
N SER A 132 -8.55 14.98 -10.67
CA SER A 132 -7.59 15.29 -11.69
C SER A 132 -6.57 14.15 -11.66
N SER A 133 -6.11 13.77 -12.84
CA SER A 133 -4.91 12.95 -12.98
C SER A 133 -3.81 13.41 -12.01
N PHE A 134 -2.83 12.55 -11.76
CA PHE A 134 -1.61 12.74 -10.96
C PHE A 134 -0.80 14.06 -11.21
N ASP A 135 -1.36 15.03 -11.93
CA ASP A 135 -0.73 16.10 -12.71
C ASP A 135 -0.60 17.46 -12.01
N GLN A 136 -0.91 17.62 -10.72
CA GLN A 136 -0.82 18.96 -10.09
C GLN A 136 -0.02 19.09 -8.81
N VAL A 137 0.53 17.99 -8.28
CA VAL A 137 1.56 18.10 -7.25
C VAL A 137 2.89 17.93 -7.97
N GLU A 138 3.86 18.81 -7.69
CA GLU A 138 5.26 18.77 -8.16
C GLU A 138 5.99 17.49 -7.71
N GLY A 139 5.43 16.32 -8.02
CA GLY A 139 5.99 15.02 -7.74
C GLY A 139 7.11 14.72 -8.72
N ASN A 140 8.21 14.19 -8.20
CA ASN A 140 9.31 13.66 -8.99
C ASN A 140 8.74 12.68 -10.05
N GLN A 141 8.87 13.01 -11.34
CA GLN A 141 8.35 12.22 -12.46
C GLN A 141 8.77 10.73 -12.41
N ASN A 142 9.91 10.44 -11.77
CA ASN A 142 10.38 9.08 -11.54
C ASN A 142 9.51 8.26 -10.58
N ASP A 143 8.90 8.90 -9.60
CA ASP A 143 8.03 8.24 -8.62
C ASP A 143 6.65 7.96 -9.21
N GLN A 144 6.12 8.87 -10.03
CA GLN A 144 4.89 8.64 -10.81
C GLN A 144 5.05 7.45 -11.77
N ASN A 145 6.15 7.42 -12.52
CA ASN A 145 6.45 6.31 -13.42
C ASN A 145 6.54 4.99 -12.68
N PHE A 146 7.14 4.99 -11.49
CA PHE A 146 7.26 3.80 -10.66
C PHE A 146 5.90 3.33 -10.11
N VAL A 147 5.07 4.25 -9.61
CA VAL A 147 3.69 3.94 -9.19
C VAL A 147 2.88 3.32 -10.32
N ASN A 148 2.96 3.92 -11.52
CA ASN A 148 2.32 3.38 -12.72
C ASN A 148 2.82 1.98 -13.04
N GLU A 149 4.14 1.74 -12.95
CA GLU A 149 4.72 0.43 -13.19
C GLU A 149 4.24 -0.61 -12.16
N LEU A 150 4.19 -0.26 -10.87
CA LEU A 150 3.72 -1.14 -9.80
C LEU A 150 2.27 -1.57 -10.05
N ILE A 151 1.37 -0.62 -10.26
CA ILE A 151 -0.06 -0.91 -10.42
C ILE A 151 -0.30 -1.70 -11.72
N SER A 152 0.39 -1.33 -12.80
CA SER A 152 0.32 -2.09 -14.06
C SER A 152 0.78 -3.54 -13.88
N LYS A 153 1.85 -3.79 -13.11
CA LYS A 153 2.32 -5.15 -12.82
C LYS A 153 1.35 -5.93 -11.94
N ILE A 154 0.75 -5.29 -10.93
CA ILE A 154 -0.28 -5.90 -10.08
C ILE A 154 -1.44 -6.38 -10.94
N MET A 155 -1.96 -5.50 -11.80
CA MET A 155 -3.06 -5.85 -12.71
C MET A 155 -2.68 -7.00 -13.63
N PHE A 156 -1.53 -6.90 -14.29
CA PHE A 156 -1.04 -7.96 -15.16
C PHE A 156 -0.94 -9.31 -14.43
N ILE A 157 -0.44 -9.35 -13.19
CA ILE A 157 -0.34 -10.60 -12.40
C ILE A 157 -1.72 -11.17 -12.06
N LYS A 158 -2.70 -10.32 -11.74
CA LYS A 158 -4.09 -10.75 -11.43
C LYS A 158 -4.74 -11.48 -12.61
N ASP A 159 -4.40 -11.09 -13.83
CA ASP A 159 -4.98 -11.65 -15.05
C ASP A 159 -4.24 -12.87 -15.61
N LEU A 160 -3.12 -13.26 -15.01
CA LEU A 160 -2.34 -14.40 -15.49
C LEU A 160 -2.95 -15.72 -15.03
N GLU A 161 -3.40 -16.51 -16.00
CA GLU A 161 -3.88 -17.88 -15.77
C GLU A 161 -2.75 -18.92 -15.78
N ASP A 162 -1.70 -18.76 -16.60
CA ASP A 162 -0.58 -19.70 -16.67
C ASP A 162 0.35 -19.57 -15.46
N SER A 163 0.39 -20.59 -14.62
CA SER A 163 1.15 -20.58 -13.37
C SER A 163 2.66 -20.44 -13.54
N ASN A 164 3.27 -21.06 -14.55
CA ASN A 164 4.72 -20.98 -14.74
C ASN A 164 5.13 -19.57 -15.19
N ASN A 165 4.34 -18.96 -16.06
CA ASN A 165 4.48 -17.57 -16.46
C ASN A 165 4.20 -16.63 -15.28
N LYS A 166 3.16 -16.90 -14.48
CA LYS A 166 2.86 -16.13 -13.26
C LYS A 166 4.03 -16.14 -12.29
N ILE A 167 4.69 -17.27 -12.05
CA ILE A 167 5.93 -17.32 -11.24
C ILE A 167 7.06 -16.51 -11.86
N LYS A 168 7.27 -16.60 -13.17
CA LYS A 168 8.30 -15.79 -13.86
C LYS A 168 8.06 -14.30 -13.66
N VAL A 169 6.79 -13.88 -13.75
CA VAL A 169 6.39 -12.48 -13.57
C VAL A 169 6.51 -12.07 -12.11
N LEU A 170 6.09 -12.90 -11.15
CA LEU A 170 6.27 -12.67 -9.71
C LEU A 170 7.75 -12.54 -9.33
N LYS A 171 8.64 -13.37 -9.91
CA LYS A 171 10.09 -13.23 -9.72
C LYS A 171 10.61 -11.87 -10.20
N ASN A 172 10.13 -11.39 -11.35
CA ASN A 172 10.50 -10.07 -11.86
C ASN A 172 9.92 -8.94 -11.01
N PHE A 173 8.69 -9.10 -10.53
CA PHE A 173 8.05 -8.14 -9.63
C PHE A 173 8.77 -8.06 -8.28
N SER A 174 9.18 -9.20 -7.71
CA SER A 174 10.03 -9.28 -6.52
C SER A 174 11.34 -8.48 -6.71
N LYS A 175 11.97 -8.57 -7.88
CA LYS A 175 13.18 -7.78 -8.19
C LYS A 175 12.90 -6.28 -8.27
N LEU A 176 11.80 -5.88 -8.91
CA LEU A 176 11.37 -4.48 -8.97
C LEU A 176 11.15 -3.93 -7.56
N LEU A 177 10.37 -4.65 -6.74
CA LEU A 177 10.10 -4.30 -5.35
C LEU A 177 11.41 -4.21 -4.55
N LYS A 178 12.31 -5.20 -4.66
CA LYS A 178 13.58 -5.20 -3.91
C LYS A 178 14.53 -4.08 -4.34
N LYS A 179 14.52 -3.66 -5.60
CA LYS A 179 15.45 -2.65 -6.11
C LYS A 179 14.98 -1.23 -5.82
N ASP A 180 13.73 -0.93 -6.17
CA ASP A 180 13.24 0.44 -6.24
C ASP A 180 12.31 0.79 -5.08
N SER A 181 11.72 -0.21 -4.39
CA SER A 181 11.09 0.07 -3.09
C SER A 181 12.12 0.47 -2.05
N ILE A 182 13.37 0.02 -2.11
CA ILE A 182 14.41 0.52 -1.18
C ILE A 182 14.61 2.02 -1.37
N ARG A 183 14.64 2.53 -2.62
CA ARG A 183 14.76 3.97 -2.90
C ARG A 183 13.58 4.79 -2.35
N ILE A 184 12.36 4.26 -2.43
CA ILE A 184 11.16 4.96 -1.94
C ILE A 184 10.97 4.79 -0.43
N ILE A 185 11.41 3.66 0.11
CA ILE A 185 11.27 3.34 1.52
C ILE A 185 12.46 3.90 2.32
N GLU A 186 13.63 4.20 1.71
CA GLU A 186 14.79 4.85 2.35
C GLU A 186 14.39 6.09 3.17
N SER A 187 14.20 5.86 4.48
CA SER A 187 14.57 6.68 5.65
C SER A 187 14.06 8.14 5.76
N TYR A 188 13.50 8.49 6.92
CA TYR A 188 12.76 9.73 7.27
C TYR A 188 11.46 9.93 6.48
N ASN A 189 11.49 9.89 5.15
CA ASN A 189 10.32 10.18 4.33
C ASN A 189 9.16 9.20 4.57
N VAL A 190 9.45 7.94 4.87
CA VAL A 190 8.41 6.95 5.18
C VAL A 190 7.70 7.25 6.48
N LEU A 191 8.43 7.50 7.58
CA LEU A 191 7.78 7.79 8.84
C LEU A 191 7.13 9.17 8.83
N ALA A 192 7.76 10.18 8.21
CA ALA A 192 7.13 11.46 7.97
C ALA A 192 5.83 11.31 7.16
N THR A 193 5.83 10.49 6.10
CA THR A 193 4.63 10.16 5.32
C THR A 193 3.58 9.47 6.19
N MET A 194 3.96 8.49 7.02
CA MET A 194 3.06 7.84 7.97
C MET A 194 2.46 8.85 8.95
N LEU A 195 3.27 9.74 9.54
CA LEU A 195 2.82 10.78 10.45
C LEU A 195 1.79 11.71 9.80
N ILE A 196 2.06 12.13 8.55
CA ILE A 196 1.14 12.97 7.77
C ILE A 196 -0.17 12.21 7.48
N VAL A 197 -0.10 10.92 7.15
CA VAL A 197 -1.28 10.08 6.93
C VAL A 197 -2.08 9.90 8.23
N TYR A 198 -1.41 9.59 9.34
CA TYR A 198 -2.02 9.46 10.66
C TYR A 198 -2.72 10.76 11.06
N ALA A 199 -2.03 11.90 10.98
CA ALA A 199 -2.59 13.21 11.32
C ALA A 199 -3.84 13.55 10.48
N LYS A 200 -3.78 13.31 9.16
CA LYS A 200 -4.90 13.56 8.24
C LYS A 200 -6.11 12.66 8.55
N ARG A 201 -5.87 11.38 8.87
CA ARG A 201 -6.94 10.41 9.21
C ARG A 201 -7.51 10.59 10.61
N THR A 202 -6.76 11.21 11.54
CA THR A 202 -7.19 11.41 12.94
C THR A 202 -7.74 12.81 13.22
N SER A 203 -7.89 13.65 12.19
CA SER A 203 -8.51 14.98 12.29
C SER A 203 -7.78 15.97 13.20
N VAL A 204 -6.45 15.96 13.18
CA VAL A 204 -5.67 17.01 13.87
C VAL A 204 -5.64 18.24 12.96
N SER A 205 -6.48 19.24 13.28
CA SER A 205 -6.67 20.50 12.53
C SER A 205 -5.47 21.46 12.56
N TYR A 206 -4.27 20.95 12.80
CA TYR A 206 -3.02 21.73 12.90
C TYR A 206 -1.97 21.23 11.90
N PHE A 207 -2.41 20.79 10.72
CA PHE A 207 -1.49 20.43 9.66
C PHE A 207 -0.94 21.69 8.98
N ASP A 208 0.27 22.10 9.35
CA ASP A 208 1.01 23.11 8.61
C ASP A 208 1.29 22.61 7.18
N LYS A 209 0.86 23.40 6.19
CA LYS A 209 1.02 23.08 4.76
C LYS A 209 2.48 22.84 4.38
N ASP A 210 3.42 23.42 5.12
CA ASP A 210 4.85 23.25 4.87
C ASP A 210 5.35 21.82 5.08
N TYR A 211 4.58 20.95 5.77
CA TYR A 211 4.90 19.54 5.93
C TYR A 211 4.35 18.64 4.82
N GLU A 212 3.45 19.13 3.94
CA GLU A 212 2.96 18.33 2.80
C GLU A 212 4.09 17.93 1.85
N LYS A 213 5.18 18.72 1.80
CA LYS A 213 6.37 18.41 0.99
C LYS A 213 7.08 17.10 1.37
N PHE A 214 6.87 16.61 2.59
CA PHE A 214 7.45 15.34 3.05
C PHE A 214 6.52 14.14 2.80
N TYR A 215 5.28 14.37 2.35
CA TYR A 215 4.36 13.31 1.99
C TYR A 215 4.76 12.70 0.65
N ASN A 216 5.19 11.43 0.66
CA ASN A 216 5.36 10.67 -0.56
C ASN A 216 4.22 9.66 -0.72
N GLN A 217 3.26 9.99 -1.59
CA GLN A 217 2.14 9.12 -1.91
C GLN A 217 2.58 7.72 -2.41
N SER A 218 3.73 7.65 -3.08
CA SER A 218 4.29 6.40 -3.62
C SER A 218 4.63 5.41 -2.51
N THR A 219 4.95 5.88 -1.30
CA THR A 219 5.25 5.01 -0.16
C THR A 219 4.09 4.09 0.18
N MET A 220 2.85 4.61 0.21
CA MET A 220 1.68 3.79 0.55
C MET A 220 1.33 2.80 -0.58
N ILE A 221 1.53 3.22 -1.84
CA ILE A 221 1.32 2.35 -3.01
C ILE A 221 2.35 1.22 -3.03
N VAL A 222 3.59 1.50 -2.62
CA VAL A 222 4.61 0.47 -2.43
C VAL A 222 4.18 -0.54 -1.36
N PHE A 223 3.58 -0.10 -0.26
CA PHE A 223 3.05 -1.02 0.76
C PHE A 223 1.90 -1.87 0.21
N ASP A 224 1.00 -1.31 -0.59
CA ASP A 224 -0.04 -2.08 -1.27
C ASP A 224 0.53 -3.09 -2.28
N ALA A 225 1.58 -2.70 -3.01
CA ALA A 225 2.27 -3.60 -3.94
C ALA A 225 2.99 -4.76 -3.24
N LEU A 226 3.59 -4.47 -2.08
CA LEU A 226 4.19 -5.48 -1.21
C LEU A 226 3.11 -6.41 -0.63
N ALA A 227 2.01 -5.85 -0.11
CA ALA A 227 0.82 -6.56 0.38
C ALA A 227 0.34 -7.60 -0.65
N PHE A 228 0.05 -7.09 -1.86
CA PHE A 228 -0.34 -7.90 -2.99
C PHE A 228 0.68 -9.00 -3.31
N TYR A 229 1.98 -8.67 -3.43
CA TYR A 229 3.01 -9.66 -3.72
C TYR A 229 3.02 -10.80 -2.70
N SER A 230 2.96 -10.49 -1.40
CA SER A 230 2.96 -11.53 -0.37
C SER A 230 1.72 -12.43 -0.45
N LYS A 231 0.55 -11.82 -0.70
CA LYS A 231 -0.72 -12.54 -0.82
C LYS A 231 -0.67 -13.49 -2.01
N GLU A 232 -0.19 -13.02 -3.16
CA GLU A 232 -0.03 -13.85 -4.36
C GLU A 232 0.94 -15.02 -4.13
N ILE A 233 2.07 -14.79 -3.44
CA ILE A 233 3.03 -15.84 -3.10
C ILE A 233 2.43 -16.87 -2.13
N ASN A 234 1.69 -16.43 -1.12
CA ASN A 234 1.08 -17.31 -0.13
C ASN A 234 -0.15 -18.06 -0.66
N ASN A 235 -0.86 -17.49 -1.63
CA ASN A 235 -1.97 -18.15 -2.34
C ASN A 235 -1.51 -19.10 -3.43
N PHE A 236 -0.24 -19.03 -3.85
CA PHE A 236 0.24 -19.84 -4.97
C PHE A 236 0.23 -21.33 -4.62
N GLN A 237 -0.69 -22.08 -5.21
CA GLN A 237 -0.81 -23.53 -5.10
C GLN A 237 -0.86 -24.10 -6.52
N ASP A 238 0.26 -24.66 -7.00
CA ASP A 238 0.26 -25.40 -8.26
C ASP A 238 1.25 -26.56 -8.24
N ASP A 239 0.71 -27.76 -8.39
CA ASP A 239 1.44 -29.02 -8.43
C ASP A 239 2.22 -29.21 -9.74
N ASN A 240 1.88 -28.48 -10.80
CA ASN A 240 2.50 -28.55 -12.13
C ASN A 240 3.72 -27.64 -12.30
N LEU A 241 4.16 -26.97 -11.24
CA LEU A 241 5.37 -26.16 -11.27
C LEU A 241 6.62 -27.01 -11.54
N SER A 242 7.54 -26.46 -12.33
CA SER A 242 8.87 -27.05 -12.47
C SER A 242 9.59 -27.15 -11.11
N PHE A 243 10.49 -28.12 -10.96
CA PHE A 243 11.24 -28.35 -9.72
C PHE A 243 11.91 -27.07 -9.17
N PHE A 244 12.56 -26.29 -10.03
CA PHE A 244 13.19 -25.01 -9.65
C PHE A 244 12.18 -23.94 -9.22
N ASN A 245 10.99 -23.93 -9.81
CA ASN A 245 9.92 -23.02 -9.41
C ASN A 245 9.33 -23.42 -8.05
N LYS A 246 9.18 -24.72 -7.78
CA LYS A 246 8.76 -25.23 -6.46
C LYS A 246 9.74 -24.84 -5.35
N ILE A 247 11.04 -25.06 -5.57
CA ILE A 247 12.09 -24.67 -4.60
C ILE A 247 12.06 -23.16 -4.35
N TRP A 248 11.97 -22.36 -5.41
CA TRP A 248 11.93 -20.91 -5.28
C TRP A 248 10.71 -20.45 -4.49
N LEU A 249 9.52 -20.97 -4.81
CA LEU A 249 8.27 -20.62 -4.13
C LEU A 249 8.34 -20.97 -2.64
N TYR A 250 8.81 -22.17 -2.29
CA TYR A 250 8.99 -22.59 -0.90
C TYR A 250 9.93 -21.65 -0.13
N ASN A 251 11.07 -21.29 -0.72
CA ASN A 251 12.03 -20.38 -0.10
C ASN A 251 11.43 -18.98 0.08
N GLU A 252 10.68 -18.49 -0.90
CA GLU A 252 10.08 -17.16 -0.83
C GLU A 252 8.94 -17.10 0.21
N GLN A 253 8.07 -18.12 0.26
CA GLN A 253 7.06 -18.25 1.31
C GLN A 253 7.69 -18.33 2.71
N SER A 254 8.77 -19.11 2.85
CA SER A 254 9.54 -19.15 4.10
C SER A 254 10.12 -17.79 4.47
N ASN A 255 10.70 -17.08 3.50
CA ASN A 255 11.25 -15.73 3.73
C ASN A 255 10.16 -14.75 4.18
N LEU A 256 9.00 -14.73 3.51
CA LEU A 256 7.88 -13.86 3.88
C LEU A 256 7.36 -14.17 5.29
N LYS A 257 7.29 -15.45 5.66
CA LYS A 257 6.88 -15.86 7.01
C LYS A 257 7.84 -15.36 8.10
N HIS A 258 9.13 -15.33 7.84
CA HIS A 258 10.14 -14.96 8.85
C HIS A 258 10.46 -13.46 8.86
N PHE A 259 10.47 -12.80 7.70
CA PHE A 259 10.98 -11.43 7.53
C PHE A 259 9.95 -10.44 6.99
N GLY A 260 8.81 -10.94 6.52
CA GLY A 260 7.77 -10.09 5.98
C GLY A 260 8.08 -9.49 4.61
N TYR A 261 7.42 -8.37 4.30
CA TYR A 261 7.48 -7.69 3.01
C TYR A 261 8.86 -7.17 2.60
N LEU A 262 9.66 -6.77 3.58
CA LEU A 262 10.96 -6.14 3.37
C LEU A 262 12.02 -7.08 3.96
N SER A 263 12.42 -8.07 3.17
CA SER A 263 13.45 -9.00 3.59
C SER A 263 14.84 -8.37 3.50
N LYS A 264 15.49 -8.09 4.63
CA LYS A 264 16.80 -8.67 5.03
C LYS A 264 17.31 -8.14 6.39
N ASN A 265 18.10 -8.99 7.02
CA ASN A 265 18.80 -8.85 8.30
C ASN A 265 19.46 -7.48 8.52
N LYS A 266 19.01 -6.73 9.54
CA LYS A 266 19.80 -6.03 10.60
C LYS A 266 18.97 -4.94 11.29
N LYS A 267 18.64 -5.15 12.57
CA LYS A 267 17.82 -4.31 13.45
C LYS A 267 18.10 -2.80 13.36
N PHE A 268 17.05 -2.00 13.18
CA PHE A 268 17.11 -0.53 13.27
C PHE A 268 16.75 0.06 14.63
N PHE A 269 15.70 -0.48 15.26
CA PHE A 269 15.22 -0.01 16.56
C PHE A 269 15.33 -1.15 17.59
N PRO A 270 16.11 -1.00 18.67
CA PRO A 270 16.16 -1.98 19.75
C PRO A 270 14.81 -2.16 20.49
N PHE A 271 13.86 -1.25 20.27
CA PHE A 271 12.65 -1.08 21.09
C PHE A 271 11.36 -1.49 20.38
N VAL A 272 11.33 -1.58 19.04
CA VAL A 272 10.27 -2.29 18.32
C VAL A 272 10.41 -3.75 18.73
N LYS A 273 9.48 -4.23 19.57
CA LYS A 273 9.54 -5.56 20.17
C LYS A 273 9.82 -6.61 19.08
N LYS A 274 10.37 -7.75 19.49
CA LYS A 274 10.78 -8.90 18.65
C LYS A 274 9.78 -9.36 17.58
N GLN A 275 8.55 -8.85 17.58
CA GLN A 275 7.54 -9.04 16.56
C GLN A 275 7.73 -7.92 15.53
N GLY A 276 8.17 -8.25 14.31
CA GLY A 276 8.12 -7.28 13.22
C GLY A 276 6.73 -6.65 13.12
N PHE A 277 6.65 -5.46 12.51
CA PHE A 277 5.42 -4.66 12.44
C PHE A 277 4.27 -5.55 11.96
N GLY A 278 3.42 -5.95 12.89
CA GLY A 278 2.43 -7.01 12.72
C GLY A 278 1.03 -6.41 12.62
N PHE A 279 0.23 -6.78 11.63
CA PHE A 279 -1.24 -6.66 11.75
C PHE A 279 -1.80 -7.92 12.39
N ILE A 280 -2.44 -7.76 13.54
CA ILE A 280 -3.32 -8.78 14.12
C ILE A 280 -4.75 -8.31 13.83
N PHE A 281 -5.47 -9.06 12.98
CA PHE A 281 -6.93 -8.94 12.84
C PHE A 281 -7.62 -9.59 14.02
#